data_AF-A0A3D1BQR8-F1
#
_entry.id   AF-A0A3D1BQR8-F1
#
_cell.length_a   1.000
_cell.length_b   1.000
_cell.length_c   1.000
_cell.angle_alpha   90.00
_cell.angle_beta   90.00
_cell.angle_gamma   90.00
#
_symmetry.space_group_name_H-M   'P 1'
#
loop_
_entity.id
_entity.type
_entity.pdbx_description
1 polymer ?
#
loop_
_entity_poly.entity_id
_entity_poly.type
_entity_poly.pdbx_seq_one_letter_code
_entity_poly.pdbx_strand_id
1 'polypeptide(L)'
;FCKAYYKEAGEYIEDYITAIHEEIVKIPDFFLFLYGDPSQGFDSFLSPEMLNYYNNLFRLAREAVAGKPEIIDRVNISGLSILFASLEASRANLNKQYSLNSKAQNWLNKFEKICKDAGIEYMNEMGYTVDEYISSYKKTLERFALPNLAAGKKVDALTSPKKYAGVDPMVLTDGALGGPSFYSNWLGFEGNDMEVIIDLGEVQEIKNVQTAFLQVTNHIVFFPEYVEVSFPGDISWDAQLGRPNADGLKILTSSPLKPGSKVNDIEYFNFNFDPVKTRYVKIYARNIKKAPDWHHASGLPAWIFCDEIGIS
;
A
#
# COMPACT_ATOMS: atom_id res chain seq x y z
N PHE A 1 -22.42 -20.99 -19.51
CA PHE A 1 -21.63 -19.87 -20.07
C PHE A 1 -20.15 -20.23 -20.20
N CYS A 2 -19.47 -20.63 -19.12
CA CYS A 2 -18.01 -20.84 -19.08
C CYS A 2 -17.47 -21.72 -20.22
N LYS A 3 -18.01 -22.93 -20.40
CA LYS A 3 -17.61 -23.84 -21.49
C LYS A 3 -17.81 -23.26 -22.90
N ALA A 4 -18.85 -22.45 -23.10
CA ALA A 4 -19.14 -21.86 -24.42
C ALA A 4 -18.16 -20.71 -24.75
N TYR A 5 -17.88 -19.85 -23.77
CA TYR A 5 -17.06 -18.64 -23.94
C TYR A 5 -15.55 -18.90 -23.85
N TYR A 6 -15.13 -19.78 -22.92
CA TYR A 6 -13.73 -20.12 -22.65
C TYR A 6 -13.31 -21.49 -23.22
N LYS A 7 -14.22 -22.24 -23.86
CA LYS A 7 -13.92 -23.56 -24.46
C LYS A 7 -13.37 -24.54 -23.41
N GLU A 8 -12.28 -25.23 -23.71
CA GLU A 8 -11.62 -26.19 -22.81
C GLU A 8 -11.10 -25.54 -21.52
N ALA A 9 -10.80 -24.23 -21.55
CA ALA A 9 -10.45 -23.48 -20.35
C ALA A 9 -11.65 -23.27 -19.41
N GLY A 10 -12.88 -23.45 -19.91
CA GLY A 10 -14.11 -23.14 -19.18
C GLY A 10 -14.31 -23.94 -17.90
N GLU A 11 -13.79 -25.18 -17.84
CA GLU A 11 -13.81 -26.00 -16.63
C GLU A 11 -13.03 -25.35 -15.49
N TYR A 12 -11.78 -24.96 -15.74
CA TYR A 12 -10.94 -24.29 -14.73
C TYR A 12 -11.44 -22.90 -14.32
N ILE A 13 -12.10 -22.18 -15.22
CA ILE A 13 -12.74 -20.89 -14.89
C ILE A 13 -13.97 -21.13 -13.99
N GLU A 14 -14.75 -22.18 -14.25
CA GLU A 14 -15.88 -22.58 -13.43
C GLU A 14 -15.44 -23.05 -12.03
N ASP A 15 -14.33 -23.81 -11.94
CA ASP A 15 -13.71 -24.21 -10.68
C ASP A 15 -13.27 -22.99 -9.86
N TYR A 16 -12.64 -22.00 -10.50
CA TYR A 16 -12.22 -20.77 -9.83
C TYR A 16 -13.42 -20.02 -9.26
N ILE A 17 -14.45 -19.79 -10.08
CA ILE A 17 -15.67 -19.09 -9.67
C ILE A 17 -16.31 -19.85 -8.50
N THR A 18 -16.45 -21.17 -8.59
CA THR A 18 -17.06 -21.98 -7.54
C THR A 18 -16.26 -21.87 -6.25
N ALA A 19 -14.94 -22.10 -6.30
CA ALA A 19 -14.09 -22.10 -5.12
C ALA A 19 -14.05 -20.76 -4.40
N ILE A 20 -13.93 -19.63 -5.10
CA ILE A 20 -13.92 -18.32 -4.45
C ILE A 20 -15.27 -17.99 -3.80
N HIS A 21 -16.39 -18.36 -4.42
CA HIS A 21 -17.71 -18.18 -3.81
C HIS A 21 -17.89 -19.05 -2.57
N GLU A 22 -17.46 -20.31 -2.62
CA GLU A 22 -17.51 -21.21 -1.47
C GLU A 22 -16.66 -20.70 -0.30
N GLU A 23 -15.47 -20.16 -0.55
CA GLU A 23 -14.65 -19.54 0.51
C GLU A 23 -15.29 -18.28 1.08
N ILE A 24 -15.84 -17.40 0.25
CA ILE A 24 -16.51 -16.16 0.71
C ILE A 24 -17.71 -16.51 1.60
N VAL A 25 -18.51 -17.51 1.23
CA VAL A 25 -19.70 -17.94 2.01
C VAL A 25 -19.34 -18.45 3.41
N LYS A 26 -18.10 -18.90 3.64
CA LYS A 26 -17.64 -19.32 4.97
C LYS A 26 -17.41 -18.15 5.93
N ILE A 27 -17.41 -16.91 5.45
CA ILE A 27 -17.11 -15.71 6.23
C ILE A 27 -18.45 -15.04 6.60
N PRO A 28 -18.86 -15.10 7.87
CA PRO A 28 -20.10 -14.47 8.29
C PRO A 28 -20.07 -12.96 8.02
N ASP A 29 -21.17 -12.44 7.47
CA ASP A 29 -21.41 -11.01 7.25
C ASP A 29 -20.37 -10.28 6.38
N PHE A 30 -19.58 -11.02 5.58
CA PHE A 30 -18.67 -10.40 4.63
C PHE A 30 -19.43 -9.73 3.48
N PHE A 31 -19.31 -8.42 3.38
CA PHE A 31 -19.99 -7.62 2.36
C PHE A 31 -19.01 -7.19 1.28
N LEU A 32 -19.21 -7.68 0.05
CA LEU A 32 -18.51 -7.17 -1.14
C LEU A 32 -19.13 -5.85 -1.57
N PHE A 33 -18.30 -4.81 -1.64
CA PHE A 33 -18.71 -3.47 -2.05
C PHE A 33 -17.69 -2.85 -3.00
N LEU A 34 -18.13 -1.84 -3.75
CA LEU A 34 -17.37 -1.27 -4.87
C LEU A 34 -16.09 -0.50 -4.48
N TYR A 35 -15.87 -0.26 -3.19
CA TYR A 35 -14.64 0.34 -2.65
C TYR A 35 -13.85 -0.64 -1.74
N GLY A 36 -14.19 -1.93 -1.79
CA GLY A 36 -13.47 -2.96 -1.04
C GLY A 36 -12.05 -3.17 -1.57
N ASP A 37 -11.16 -3.65 -0.70
CA ASP A 37 -9.77 -3.94 -1.02
C ASP A 37 -9.46 -5.44 -0.88
N PRO A 38 -8.60 -6.03 -1.73
CA PRO A 38 -8.15 -7.42 -1.56
C PRO A 38 -7.60 -7.73 -0.17
N SER A 39 -7.01 -6.75 0.53
CA SER A 39 -6.46 -6.95 1.87
C SER A 39 -7.47 -7.47 2.88
N GLN A 40 -8.75 -7.15 2.68
CA GLN A 40 -9.84 -7.59 3.55
C GLN A 40 -10.13 -9.10 3.40
N GLY A 41 -9.60 -9.75 2.37
CA GLY A 41 -9.75 -11.19 2.10
C GLY A 41 -8.50 -12.02 2.38
N PHE A 42 -7.36 -11.42 2.72
CA PHE A 42 -6.07 -12.13 2.85
C PHE A 42 -6.01 -13.15 3.99
N ASP A 43 -6.89 -13.04 4.98
CA ASP A 43 -7.02 -14.04 6.04
C ASP A 43 -8.03 -15.16 5.70
N SER A 44 -8.58 -15.18 4.47
CA SER A 44 -9.67 -16.08 4.08
C SER A 44 -9.70 -16.40 2.57
N PHE A 45 -10.67 -15.89 1.82
CA PHE A 45 -10.92 -16.23 0.40
C PHE A 45 -9.83 -15.73 -0.56
N LEU A 46 -8.94 -14.85 -0.11
CA LEU A 46 -7.73 -14.43 -0.83
C LEU A 46 -6.46 -14.77 -0.04
N SER A 47 -6.50 -15.81 0.81
CA SER A 47 -5.29 -16.26 1.51
C SER A 47 -4.18 -16.66 0.53
N PRO A 48 -2.91 -16.68 0.95
CA PRO A 48 -1.82 -17.15 0.11
C PRO A 48 -2.06 -18.53 -0.53
N GLU A 49 -2.69 -19.45 0.22
CA GLU A 49 -3.08 -20.78 -0.26
C GLU A 49 -4.13 -20.67 -1.37
N MET A 50 -5.19 -19.89 -1.15
CA MET A 50 -6.26 -19.70 -2.12
C MET A 50 -5.78 -18.98 -3.37
N LEU A 51 -5.01 -17.90 -3.23
CA LEU A 51 -4.37 -17.22 -4.37
C LEU A 51 -3.47 -18.17 -5.16
N ASN A 52 -2.74 -19.08 -4.49
CA ASN A 52 -1.90 -20.04 -5.18
C ASN A 52 -2.75 -21.05 -5.98
N TYR A 53 -3.83 -21.53 -5.37
CA TYR A 53 -4.79 -22.41 -6.03
C TYR A 53 -5.45 -21.74 -7.25
N TYR A 54 -5.94 -20.51 -7.11
CA TYR A 54 -6.55 -19.77 -8.22
C TYR A 54 -5.54 -19.49 -9.35
N ASN A 55 -4.33 -19.04 -9.02
CA ASN A 55 -3.26 -18.85 -10.00
C ASN A 55 -2.96 -20.14 -10.78
N ASN A 56 -3.02 -21.29 -10.10
CA ASN A 56 -2.85 -22.60 -10.72
C ASN A 56 -4.01 -22.95 -11.67
N LEU A 57 -5.26 -22.69 -11.28
CA LEU A 57 -6.43 -22.87 -12.17
C LEU A 57 -6.29 -22.02 -13.44
N PHE A 58 -5.91 -20.74 -13.31
CA PHE A 58 -5.67 -19.88 -14.48
C PHE A 58 -4.48 -20.34 -15.34
N ARG A 59 -3.47 -20.99 -14.76
CA ARG A 59 -2.38 -21.61 -15.51
C ARG A 59 -2.88 -22.79 -16.34
N LEU A 60 -3.61 -23.72 -15.72
CA LEU A 60 -4.22 -24.86 -16.40
C LEU A 60 -5.21 -24.42 -17.49
N ALA A 61 -5.99 -23.39 -17.21
CA ALA A 61 -6.90 -22.76 -18.18
C ALA A 61 -6.16 -22.31 -19.45
N ARG A 62 -5.03 -21.61 -19.31
CA ARG A 62 -4.21 -21.20 -20.47
C ARG A 62 -3.62 -22.38 -21.23
N GLU A 63 -3.15 -23.40 -20.52
CA GLU A 63 -2.58 -24.61 -21.12
C GLU A 63 -3.61 -25.37 -21.97
N ALA A 64 -4.85 -25.50 -21.47
CA ALA A 64 -5.93 -26.18 -22.18
C ALA A 64 -6.32 -25.53 -23.52
N VAL A 65 -5.98 -24.25 -23.71
CA VAL A 65 -6.31 -23.48 -24.92
C VAL A 65 -5.06 -22.87 -25.56
N ALA A 66 -3.87 -23.44 -25.34
CA ALA A 66 -2.59 -22.91 -25.80
C ALA A 66 -2.52 -22.62 -27.33
N GLY A 67 -3.28 -23.36 -28.13
CA GLY A 67 -3.41 -23.15 -29.59
C GLY A 67 -4.50 -22.17 -30.03
N LYS A 68 -5.14 -21.45 -29.10
CA LYS A 68 -6.31 -20.59 -29.37
C LYS A 68 -6.09 -19.18 -28.78
N PRO A 69 -5.33 -18.30 -29.45
CA PRO A 69 -4.94 -16.99 -28.93
C PRO A 69 -6.12 -16.14 -28.41
N GLU A 70 -7.21 -16.05 -29.17
CA GLU A 70 -8.40 -15.29 -28.75
C GLU A 70 -9.04 -15.82 -27.45
N ILE A 71 -8.90 -17.12 -27.17
CA ILE A 71 -9.43 -17.72 -25.94
C ILE A 71 -8.44 -17.49 -24.79
N ILE A 72 -7.13 -17.52 -25.05
CA ILE A 72 -6.10 -17.16 -24.08
C ILE A 72 -6.31 -15.72 -23.60
N ASP A 73 -6.61 -14.78 -24.49
CA ASP A 73 -6.86 -13.38 -24.13
C ASP A 73 -8.05 -13.25 -23.17
N ARG A 74 -9.14 -13.99 -23.42
CA ARG A 74 -10.29 -14.05 -22.50
C ARG A 74 -9.91 -14.58 -21.13
N VAL A 75 -9.10 -15.64 -21.08
CA VAL A 75 -8.61 -16.25 -19.82
C VAL A 75 -7.67 -15.30 -19.07
N ASN A 76 -6.85 -14.54 -19.80
CA ASN A 76 -5.95 -13.55 -19.22
C ASN A 76 -6.73 -12.39 -18.60
N ILE A 77 -7.72 -11.86 -19.32
CA ILE A 77 -8.58 -10.77 -18.84
C ILE A 77 -9.36 -11.22 -17.59
N SER A 78 -9.95 -12.43 -17.59
CA SER A 78 -10.66 -12.93 -16.40
C SER A 78 -9.76 -13.19 -15.20
N GLY A 79 -8.46 -13.40 -15.42
CA GLY A 79 -7.46 -13.59 -14.37
C GLY A 79 -6.88 -12.30 -13.78
N LEU A 80 -7.26 -11.11 -14.28
CA LEU A 80 -6.72 -9.83 -13.82
C LEU A 80 -6.97 -9.58 -12.32
N SER A 81 -8.16 -9.94 -11.83
CA SER A 81 -8.52 -9.77 -10.41
C SER A 81 -7.61 -10.57 -9.48
N ILE A 82 -7.28 -11.80 -9.83
CA ILE A 82 -6.34 -12.65 -9.07
C ILE A 82 -4.90 -12.16 -9.20
N LEU A 83 -4.52 -11.64 -10.37
CA LEU A 83 -3.20 -11.06 -10.56
C LEU A 83 -3.03 -9.78 -9.72
N PHE A 84 -4.05 -8.93 -9.69
CA PHE A 84 -4.12 -7.74 -8.83
C PHE A 84 -4.06 -8.14 -7.35
N ALA A 85 -4.88 -9.09 -6.90
CA ALA A 85 -4.84 -9.57 -5.51
C ALA A 85 -3.48 -10.20 -5.15
N SER A 86 -2.82 -10.89 -6.08
CA SER A 86 -1.48 -11.44 -5.87
C SER A 86 -0.41 -10.36 -5.72
N LEU A 87 -0.54 -9.26 -6.46
CA LEU A 87 0.31 -8.09 -6.32
C LEU A 87 0.08 -7.40 -4.97
N GLU A 88 -1.16 -7.14 -4.59
CA GLU A 88 -1.46 -6.53 -3.28
C GLU A 88 -1.05 -7.43 -2.10
N ALA A 89 -1.16 -8.76 -2.24
CA ALA A 89 -0.60 -9.71 -1.26
C ALA A 89 0.93 -9.64 -1.17
N SER A 90 1.60 -9.46 -2.32
CA SER A 90 3.06 -9.25 -2.35
C SER A 90 3.47 -7.95 -1.67
N ARG A 91 2.71 -6.88 -1.87
CA ARG A 91 2.90 -5.58 -1.22
C ARG A 91 2.70 -5.68 0.30
N ALA A 92 1.70 -6.44 0.74
CA ALA A 92 1.44 -6.76 2.15
C ALA A 92 2.45 -7.76 2.75
N ASN A 93 3.43 -8.23 1.97
CA ASN A 93 4.50 -9.13 2.40
C ASN A 93 4.00 -10.37 3.17
N LEU A 94 2.86 -10.94 2.78
CA LEU A 94 2.15 -11.97 3.55
C LEU A 94 3.00 -13.21 3.86
N ASN A 95 3.88 -13.59 2.93
CA ASN A 95 4.87 -14.64 3.14
C ASN A 95 5.97 -14.61 2.05
N LYS A 96 6.90 -15.57 2.10
CA LYS A 96 8.00 -15.68 1.13
C LYS A 96 7.54 -15.76 -0.34
N GLN A 97 6.38 -16.38 -0.61
CA GLN A 97 5.83 -16.47 -1.97
C GLN A 97 5.19 -15.16 -2.42
N TYR A 98 4.46 -14.50 -1.51
CA TYR A 98 3.83 -13.20 -1.70
C TYR A 98 4.63 -12.13 -0.95
N SER A 99 5.88 -11.95 -1.39
CA SER A 99 6.73 -10.83 -1.04
C SER A 99 7.10 -10.06 -2.31
N LEU A 100 7.70 -8.88 -2.16
CA LEU A 100 8.17 -8.04 -3.25
C LEU A 100 9.47 -8.58 -3.86
N ASN A 101 9.36 -9.71 -4.56
CA ASN A 101 10.45 -10.42 -5.20
C ASN A 101 10.29 -10.48 -6.74
N SER A 102 11.12 -11.27 -7.42
CA SER A 102 11.06 -11.41 -8.89
C SER A 102 9.72 -11.93 -9.41
N LYS A 103 8.97 -12.70 -8.61
CA LYS A 103 7.62 -13.16 -8.94
C LYS A 103 6.64 -11.98 -8.98
N ALA A 104 6.71 -11.06 -8.01
CA ALA A 104 5.90 -9.84 -8.00
C ALA A 104 6.20 -8.96 -9.22
N GLN A 105 7.48 -8.79 -9.58
CA GLN A 105 7.86 -8.07 -10.79
C GLN A 105 7.29 -8.72 -12.05
N ASN A 106 7.34 -10.05 -12.16
CA ASN A 106 6.77 -10.79 -13.29
C ASN A 106 5.24 -10.65 -13.36
N TRP A 107 4.56 -10.68 -12.21
CA TRP A 107 3.14 -10.42 -12.12
C TRP A 107 2.78 -9.00 -12.55
N LEU A 108 3.57 -8.00 -12.15
CA LEU A 108 3.35 -6.61 -12.53
C LEU A 108 3.47 -6.42 -14.03
N ASN A 109 4.53 -6.96 -14.64
CA ASN A 109 4.75 -6.90 -16.09
C ASN A 109 3.62 -7.60 -16.85
N LYS A 110 3.14 -8.74 -16.31
CA LYS A 110 2.00 -9.46 -16.89
C LYS A 110 0.70 -8.66 -16.78
N PHE A 111 0.46 -8.01 -15.64
CA PHE A 111 -0.72 -7.18 -15.41
C PHE A 111 -0.73 -6.00 -16.39
N GLU A 112 0.37 -5.25 -16.47
CA GLU A 112 0.58 -4.15 -17.42
C GLU A 112 0.29 -4.59 -18.85
N LYS A 113 0.87 -5.73 -19.27
CA LYS A 113 0.67 -6.27 -20.62
C LYS A 113 -0.79 -6.62 -20.90
N ILE A 114 -1.45 -7.35 -20.00
CA ILE A 114 -2.84 -7.77 -20.22
C ILE A 114 -3.76 -6.54 -20.30
N CYS A 115 -3.61 -5.57 -19.40
CA CYS A 115 -4.40 -4.34 -19.45
C CYS A 115 -4.19 -3.58 -20.76
N LYS A 116 -2.93 -3.43 -21.18
CA LYS A 116 -2.60 -2.76 -22.45
C LYS A 116 -3.18 -3.48 -23.66
N ASP A 117 -3.01 -4.80 -23.75
CA ASP A 117 -3.53 -5.59 -24.88
C ASP A 117 -5.06 -5.56 -24.94
N ALA A 118 -5.73 -5.49 -23.78
CA ALA A 118 -7.19 -5.42 -23.67
C ALA A 118 -7.78 -4.00 -23.75
N GLY A 119 -6.94 -2.95 -23.83
CA GLY A 119 -7.39 -1.56 -23.83
C GLY A 119 -8.02 -1.12 -22.50
N ILE A 120 -7.59 -1.69 -21.37
CA ILE A 120 -8.05 -1.34 -20.03
C ILE A 120 -7.19 -0.19 -19.51
N GLU A 121 -7.80 0.98 -19.32
CA GLU A 121 -7.12 2.22 -18.91
C GLU A 121 -7.27 2.52 -17.41
N TYR A 122 -8.40 2.19 -16.82
CA TYR A 122 -8.76 2.57 -15.45
C TYR A 122 -8.80 1.37 -14.50
N MET A 123 -8.27 1.58 -13.30
CA MET A 123 -8.34 0.63 -12.18
C MET A 123 -9.65 0.74 -11.40
N ASN A 124 -10.28 1.93 -11.40
CA ASN A 124 -11.54 2.19 -10.71
C ASN A 124 -12.33 3.34 -11.33
N GLU A 125 -13.57 3.52 -10.86
CA GLU A 125 -14.50 4.56 -11.32
C GLU A 125 -14.09 6.00 -10.95
N MET A 126 -13.06 6.15 -10.12
CA MET A 126 -12.55 7.45 -9.64
C MET A 126 -11.43 8.01 -10.53
N GLY A 127 -11.12 7.34 -11.65
CA GLY A 127 -10.13 7.80 -12.62
C GLY A 127 -8.68 7.40 -12.29
N TYR A 128 -8.46 6.52 -11.31
CA TYR A 128 -7.13 5.95 -11.05
C TYR A 128 -6.72 5.05 -12.22
N THR A 129 -5.62 5.34 -12.89
CA THR A 129 -5.25 4.64 -14.13
C THR A 129 -4.36 3.43 -13.88
N VAL A 130 -4.32 2.51 -14.84
CA VAL A 130 -3.38 1.38 -14.84
C VAL A 130 -1.94 1.88 -14.79
N ASP A 131 -1.60 2.92 -15.57
CA ASP A 131 -0.25 3.48 -15.59
C ASP A 131 0.18 4.06 -14.23
N GLU A 132 -0.75 4.70 -13.52
CA GLU A 132 -0.53 5.19 -12.15
C GLU A 132 -0.29 4.04 -11.18
N TYR A 133 -1.07 2.96 -11.28
CA TYR A 133 -0.87 1.76 -10.48
C TYR A 133 0.49 1.11 -10.75
N ILE A 134 0.85 0.91 -12.02
CA ILE A 134 2.15 0.34 -12.40
C ILE A 134 3.30 1.22 -11.89
N SER A 135 3.19 2.54 -12.04
CA SER A 135 4.22 3.48 -11.60
C SER A 135 4.39 3.48 -10.07
N SER A 136 3.28 3.47 -9.32
CA SER A 136 3.30 3.37 -7.86
C SER A 136 3.87 2.02 -7.39
N TYR A 137 3.52 0.92 -8.05
CA TYR A 137 4.05 -0.40 -7.72
C TYR A 137 5.56 -0.50 -8.01
N LYS A 138 6.05 0.09 -9.10
CA LYS A 138 7.50 0.17 -9.37
C LYS A 138 8.25 0.90 -8.26
N LYS A 139 7.75 2.05 -7.79
CA LYS A 139 8.31 2.76 -6.63
C LYS A 139 8.30 1.91 -5.35
N THR A 140 7.27 1.09 -5.19
CA THR A 140 7.17 0.15 -4.05
C THR A 140 8.26 -0.91 -4.09
N LEU A 141 8.52 -1.49 -5.27
CA LEU A 141 9.61 -2.44 -5.48
C LEU A 141 10.98 -1.79 -5.23
N GLU A 142 11.19 -0.56 -5.69
CA GLU A 142 12.42 0.21 -5.45
C GLU A 142 12.64 0.46 -3.95
N ARG A 143 11.60 0.86 -3.21
CA ARG A 143 11.67 1.05 -1.75
C ARG A 143 12.02 -0.24 -1.03
N PHE A 144 11.38 -1.34 -1.38
CA PHE A 144 11.60 -2.64 -0.76
C PHE A 144 12.98 -3.24 -1.06
N ALA A 145 13.59 -2.86 -2.19
CA ALA A 145 14.92 -3.33 -2.56
C ALA A 145 16.05 -2.73 -1.69
N LEU A 146 15.76 -1.65 -0.96
CA LEU A 146 16.72 -1.06 -0.02
C LEU A 146 16.76 -1.88 1.28
N PRO A 147 17.94 -2.05 1.90
CA PRO A 147 18.02 -2.62 3.24
C PRO A 147 17.14 -1.82 4.21
N ASN A 148 16.51 -2.50 5.18
CA ASN A 148 15.76 -1.82 6.23
C ASN A 148 16.22 -2.30 7.61
N LEU A 149 17.03 -1.49 8.28
CA LEU A 149 17.46 -1.72 9.67
C LEU A 149 16.31 -1.59 10.67
N ALA A 150 15.21 -0.92 10.29
CA ALA A 150 14.01 -0.79 11.10
C ALA A 150 13.08 -2.01 11.00
N ALA A 151 13.29 -2.93 10.06
CA ALA A 151 12.41 -4.09 9.88
C ALA A 151 12.29 -4.92 11.17
N GLY A 152 11.05 -5.11 11.64
CA GLY A 152 10.70 -5.81 12.87
C GLY A 152 11.12 -5.09 14.16
N LYS A 153 11.58 -3.84 14.08
CA LYS A 153 12.01 -3.06 15.25
C LYS A 153 10.83 -2.39 15.94
N LYS A 154 10.99 -2.14 17.23
CA LYS A 154 9.95 -1.56 18.08
C LYS A 154 9.66 -0.12 17.66
N VAL A 155 8.38 0.23 17.63
CA VAL A 155 7.88 1.58 17.38
C VAL A 155 7.13 2.08 18.61
N ASP A 156 7.53 3.23 19.13
CA ASP A 156 6.84 3.95 20.21
C ASP A 156 6.13 5.17 19.60
N ALA A 157 4.79 5.14 19.55
CA ALA A 157 3.99 6.27 19.09
C ALA A 157 3.76 7.27 20.24
N LEU A 158 4.31 8.48 20.12
CA LEU A 158 4.15 9.57 21.09
C LEU A 158 2.81 10.27 20.96
N THR A 159 2.25 10.28 19.75
CA THR A 159 0.86 10.65 19.46
C THR A 159 0.02 9.41 19.25
N SER A 160 -1.22 9.38 19.72
CA SER A 160 -2.08 8.21 19.57
C SER A 160 -2.53 8.01 18.11
N PRO A 161 -2.22 6.87 17.47
CA PRO A 161 -2.88 6.49 16.23
C PRO A 161 -4.36 6.20 16.51
N LYS A 162 -5.21 6.42 15.51
CA LYS A 162 -6.64 6.15 15.59
C LYS A 162 -7.01 5.03 14.65
N LYS A 163 -7.90 4.15 15.13
CA LYS A 163 -8.33 2.97 14.37
C LYS A 163 -9.08 3.39 13.12
N TYR A 164 -8.51 3.05 11.97
CA TYR A 164 -9.24 2.89 10.72
C TYR A 164 -9.30 1.42 10.34
N ALA A 165 -8.13 0.79 10.11
CA ALA A 165 -7.96 -0.65 9.96
C ALA A 165 -7.29 -1.29 11.21
N GLY A 166 -6.28 -0.63 11.78
CA GLY A 166 -5.54 -1.06 12.98
C GLY A 166 -5.00 0.14 13.77
N VAL A 167 -4.37 -0.11 14.92
CA VAL A 167 -3.72 0.91 15.77
C VAL A 167 -2.34 0.50 16.27
N ASP A 168 -1.84 -0.67 15.89
CA ASP A 168 -0.52 -1.14 16.30
C ASP A 168 0.56 -0.33 15.56
N PRO A 169 1.44 0.41 16.25
CA PRO A 169 2.52 1.16 15.61
C PRO A 169 3.51 0.30 14.84
N MET A 170 3.56 -1.02 15.09
CA MET A 170 4.41 -1.95 14.35
C MET A 170 4.11 -2.01 12.85
N VAL A 171 2.96 -1.50 12.39
CA VAL A 171 2.65 -1.30 10.96
C VAL A 171 3.72 -0.46 10.24
N LEU A 172 4.46 0.38 10.96
CA LEU A 172 5.51 1.21 10.38
C LEU A 172 6.86 0.47 10.24
N THR A 173 6.97 -0.78 10.69
CA THR A 173 8.20 -1.58 10.62
C THR A 173 7.95 -3.06 10.31
N ASP A 174 6.77 -3.44 9.82
CA ASP A 174 6.39 -4.83 9.57
C ASP A 174 6.88 -5.36 8.20
N GLY A 175 7.44 -4.48 7.37
CA GLY A 175 7.93 -4.80 6.03
C GLY A 175 6.83 -4.88 4.97
N ALA A 176 5.59 -4.55 5.32
CA ALA A 176 4.48 -4.40 4.38
C ALA A 176 4.34 -2.94 3.95
N LEU A 177 4.11 -2.69 2.66
CA LEU A 177 4.07 -1.34 2.11
C LEU A 177 2.64 -0.88 1.81
N GLY A 178 2.41 0.43 1.88
CA GLY A 178 1.10 1.02 1.67
C GLY A 178 0.59 0.83 0.23
N GLY A 179 -0.70 0.56 0.06
CA GLY A 179 -1.38 0.45 -1.24
C GLY A 179 -2.29 1.65 -1.54
N PRO A 180 -2.90 1.75 -2.74
CA PRO A 180 -3.77 2.87 -3.10
C PRO A 180 -5.08 2.90 -2.29
N SER A 181 -5.38 1.86 -1.51
CA SER A 181 -6.51 1.82 -0.59
C SER A 181 -6.05 2.09 0.83
N PHE A 182 -6.88 2.79 1.61
CA PHE A 182 -6.65 3.01 3.03
C PHE A 182 -6.75 1.73 3.88
N TYR A 183 -7.21 0.61 3.31
CA TYR A 183 -7.17 -0.70 3.96
C TYR A 183 -5.81 -1.42 3.79
N SER A 184 -4.90 -0.89 2.98
CA SER A 184 -3.67 -1.57 2.57
C SER A 184 -2.45 -1.10 3.37
N ASN A 185 -2.29 -1.58 4.60
CA ASN A 185 -1.14 -1.36 5.48
C ASN A 185 -0.78 0.11 5.80
N TRP A 186 -1.74 0.85 6.36
CA TRP A 186 -1.54 2.24 6.80
C TRP A 186 -1.77 2.41 8.30
N LEU A 187 -0.86 3.11 8.99
CA LEU A 187 -1.11 3.60 10.35
C LEU A 187 -1.65 5.03 10.30
N GLY A 188 -2.75 5.28 11.00
CA GLY A 188 -3.47 6.54 10.88
C GLY A 188 -3.57 7.42 12.10
N PHE A 189 -3.55 8.73 11.86
CA PHE A 189 -3.61 9.79 12.87
C PHE A 189 -4.67 10.81 12.47
N GLU A 190 -5.76 10.91 13.25
CA GLU A 190 -6.90 11.79 12.97
C GLU A 190 -6.88 13.02 13.88
N GLY A 191 -6.83 14.21 13.29
CA GLY A 191 -6.86 15.47 14.03
C GLY A 191 -5.61 15.73 14.88
N ASN A 192 -4.61 14.84 14.85
CA ASN A 192 -3.31 14.97 15.49
C ASN A 192 -2.17 14.75 14.49
N ASP A 193 -0.96 15.13 14.90
CA ASP A 193 0.26 14.88 14.12
C ASP A 193 0.65 13.40 14.31
N MET A 194 1.50 12.89 13.43
CA MET A 194 2.23 11.67 13.69
C MET A 194 3.53 12.04 14.36
N GLU A 195 3.81 11.46 15.51
CA GLU A 195 5.12 11.50 16.16
C GLU A 195 5.44 10.11 16.69
N VAL A 196 6.47 9.48 16.11
CA VAL A 196 6.87 8.11 16.43
C VAL A 196 8.39 8.03 16.62
N ILE A 197 8.82 7.12 17.50
CA ILE A 197 10.23 6.78 17.72
C ILE A 197 10.43 5.32 17.34
N ILE A 198 11.43 5.06 16.48
CA ILE A 198 11.91 3.73 16.15
C ILE A 198 13.14 3.43 17.00
N ASP A 199 13.12 2.30 17.73
CA ASP A 199 14.28 1.77 18.45
C ASP A 199 14.97 0.68 17.62
N LEU A 200 16.13 0.98 17.05
CA LEU A 200 16.94 0.03 16.26
C LEU A 200 17.50 -1.14 17.11
N GLY A 201 17.37 -1.05 18.44
CA GLY A 201 17.80 -2.04 19.43
C GLY A 201 19.24 -1.82 19.92
N GLU A 202 20.10 -1.32 19.04
CA GLU A 202 21.48 -0.95 19.32
C GLU A 202 21.90 0.25 18.47
N VAL A 203 23.04 0.87 18.77
CA VAL A 203 23.56 1.97 17.95
C VAL A 203 24.00 1.41 16.61
N GLN A 204 23.46 1.97 15.53
CA GLN A 204 23.78 1.64 14.15
C GLN A 204 24.17 2.92 13.41
N GLU A 205 24.97 2.77 12.36
CA GLU A 205 25.24 3.87 11.43
C GLU A 205 24.16 3.86 10.34
N ILE A 206 23.53 5.02 10.11
CA ILE A 206 22.44 5.20 9.14
C ILE A 206 22.68 6.48 8.34
N LYS A 207 22.16 6.54 7.12
CA LYS A 207 22.31 7.68 6.19
C LYS A 207 21.05 7.97 5.39
N ASN A 208 20.04 7.12 5.51
CA ASN A 208 18.79 7.24 4.80
C ASN A 208 17.59 6.89 5.67
N VAL A 209 16.51 7.66 5.50
CA VAL A 209 15.18 7.32 6.01
C VAL A 209 14.17 7.53 4.89
N GLN A 210 13.26 6.59 4.69
CA GLN A 210 12.20 6.71 3.70
C GLN A 210 10.85 6.25 4.25
N THR A 211 9.76 6.90 3.81
CA THR A 211 8.39 6.52 4.15
C THR A 211 7.43 7.07 3.09
N ALA A 212 6.16 6.63 3.08
CA ALA A 212 5.14 7.20 2.22
C ALA A 212 3.86 7.55 2.98
N PHE A 213 3.09 8.46 2.39
CA PHE A 213 1.80 8.89 2.89
C PHE A 213 0.72 8.70 1.83
N LEU A 214 -0.46 8.24 2.26
CA LEU A 214 -1.65 8.14 1.41
C LEU A 214 -2.41 9.47 1.40
N GLN A 215 -2.99 9.82 0.25
CA GLN A 215 -4.04 10.82 0.13
C GLN A 215 -5.30 10.16 -0.42
N VAL A 216 -6.43 10.39 0.24
CA VAL A 216 -7.78 10.08 -0.22
C VAL A 216 -8.69 11.24 0.18
N THR A 217 -8.72 12.30 -0.64
CA THR A 217 -9.31 13.60 -0.24
C THR A 217 -10.80 13.47 0.11
N ASN A 218 -11.55 12.63 -0.61
CA ASN A 218 -12.96 12.35 -0.31
C ASN A 218 -13.18 11.79 1.11
N HIS A 219 -12.19 11.09 1.66
CA HIS A 219 -12.17 10.51 3.00
C HIS A 219 -11.37 11.36 4.00
N ILE A 220 -11.05 12.61 3.66
CA ILE A 220 -10.32 13.55 4.51
C ILE A 220 -8.92 13.03 4.90
N VAL A 221 -8.34 12.16 4.07
CA VAL A 221 -6.95 11.71 4.20
C VAL A 221 -6.11 12.59 3.30
N PHE A 222 -5.19 13.36 3.88
CA PHE A 222 -4.35 14.31 3.16
C PHE A 222 -2.88 14.00 3.40
N PHE A 223 -2.01 14.45 2.50
CA PHE A 223 -0.58 14.46 2.79
C PHE A 223 -0.27 15.35 3.99
N PRO A 224 0.77 15.02 4.78
CA PRO A 224 1.25 15.92 5.80
C PRO A 224 1.80 17.21 5.18
N GLU A 225 1.69 18.34 5.88
CA GLU A 225 2.29 19.60 5.42
C GLU A 225 3.82 19.47 5.26
N TYR A 226 4.42 18.65 6.13
CA TYR A 226 5.82 18.25 6.05
C TYR A 226 6.08 17.00 6.88
N VAL A 227 7.19 16.33 6.57
CA VAL A 227 7.76 15.24 7.36
C VAL A 227 9.16 15.65 7.81
N GLU A 228 9.51 15.27 9.03
CA GLU A 228 10.79 15.58 9.66
C GLU A 228 11.38 14.33 10.32
N VAL A 229 12.70 14.17 10.17
CA VAL A 229 13.52 13.16 10.82
C VAL A 229 14.47 13.83 11.79
N SER A 230 14.59 13.27 13.00
CA SER A 230 15.52 13.75 14.03
C SER A 230 16.10 12.60 14.86
N PHE A 231 17.24 12.88 15.48
CA PHE A 231 18.01 11.95 16.29
C PHE A 231 18.24 12.50 17.71
N PRO A 232 18.50 11.64 18.72
CA PRO A 232 18.81 12.10 20.06
C PRO A 232 19.97 13.12 20.08
N GLY A 233 19.74 14.27 20.69
CA GLY A 233 20.71 15.38 20.74
C GLY A 233 20.43 16.49 19.71
N ASP A 234 19.54 16.27 18.74
CA ASP A 234 19.05 17.33 17.85
C ASP A 234 18.06 18.24 18.58
N ILE A 235 18.05 19.53 18.25
CA ILE A 235 17.09 20.49 18.85
C ILE A 235 15.63 20.06 18.56
N SER A 236 15.38 19.49 17.39
CA SER A 236 14.06 18.97 16.99
C SER A 236 13.64 17.72 17.76
N TRP A 237 14.58 16.95 18.31
CA TRP A 237 14.27 15.79 19.13
C TRP A 237 13.60 16.20 20.45
N ASP A 238 14.11 17.26 21.09
CA ASP A 238 13.61 17.79 22.37
C ASP A 238 12.52 18.85 22.21
N ALA A 239 12.25 19.30 20.98
CA ALA A 239 11.21 20.27 20.70
C ALA A 239 9.83 19.70 21.04
N GLN A 240 9.23 20.18 22.14
CA GLN A 240 7.81 19.97 22.40
C GLN A 240 6.98 20.60 21.27
N LEU A 241 5.96 19.86 20.83
CA LEU A 241 4.95 20.20 19.81
C LEU A 241 4.90 21.71 19.46
N GLY A 242 5.35 22.06 18.25
CA GLY A 242 5.01 23.36 17.63
C GLY A 242 6.11 24.41 17.51
N ARG A 243 7.40 24.04 17.57
CA ARG A 243 8.49 24.93 17.09
C ARG A 243 9.06 24.45 15.75
N PRO A 244 8.75 25.12 14.62
CA PRO A 244 9.45 24.86 13.38
C PRO A 244 10.80 25.59 13.41
N ASN A 245 11.88 24.94 13.84
CA ASN A 245 13.23 25.52 13.73
C ASN A 245 14.25 24.52 13.13
N ALA A 246 14.55 24.80 11.86
CA ALA A 246 15.83 24.84 11.13
C ALA A 246 16.92 23.75 11.21
N ASP A 247 16.96 22.85 12.20
CA ASP A 247 18.11 21.94 12.36
C ASP A 247 17.76 20.44 12.14
N GLY A 248 16.48 20.10 11.98
CA GLY A 248 16.02 18.75 11.62
C GLY A 248 15.97 18.51 10.10
N LEU A 249 16.11 17.26 9.66
CA LEU A 249 15.96 16.86 8.27
C LEU A 249 14.47 16.93 7.90
N LYS A 250 14.06 18.04 7.26
CA LYS A 250 12.65 18.34 6.97
C LYS A 250 12.39 18.42 5.47
N ILE A 251 11.33 17.73 5.01
CA ILE A 251 10.83 17.77 3.63
C ILE A 251 9.37 18.23 3.65
N LEU A 252 9.07 19.30 2.90
CA LEU A 252 7.70 19.76 2.66
C LEU A 252 7.00 18.83 1.66
N THR A 253 5.68 18.67 1.77
CA THR A 253 4.91 18.02 0.68
C THR A 253 5.13 18.77 -0.63
N SER A 254 5.40 18.01 -1.70
CA SER A 254 5.48 18.49 -3.08
C SER A 254 4.11 18.79 -3.67
N SER A 255 3.04 18.29 -3.05
CA SER A 255 1.66 18.41 -3.52
C SER A 255 0.72 18.97 -2.44
N PRO A 256 0.89 20.23 -1.99
CA PRO A 256 0.02 20.84 -1.00
C PRO A 256 -1.46 20.78 -1.39
N LEU A 257 -2.32 20.53 -0.40
CA LEU A 257 -3.76 20.42 -0.58
C LEU A 257 -4.37 21.73 -1.11
N LYS A 258 -5.10 21.65 -2.22
CA LYS A 258 -5.80 22.77 -2.86
C LYS A 258 -7.09 22.28 -3.54
N PRO A 259 -8.03 23.19 -3.89
CA PRO A 259 -9.19 22.82 -4.70
C PRO A 259 -8.75 22.11 -6.00
N GLY A 260 -9.35 20.95 -6.27
CA GLY A 260 -8.99 20.12 -7.43
C GLY A 260 -7.73 19.26 -7.26
N SER A 261 -7.15 19.17 -6.05
CA SER A 261 -6.14 18.14 -5.74
C SER A 261 -6.64 16.74 -6.11
N LYS A 262 -5.72 15.88 -6.55
CA LYS A 262 -6.01 14.50 -6.95
C LYS A 262 -6.68 13.75 -5.80
N VAL A 263 -7.72 12.97 -6.12
CA VAL A 263 -8.51 12.27 -5.10
C VAL A 263 -7.67 11.23 -4.38
N ASN A 264 -6.98 10.35 -5.13
CA ASN A 264 -6.20 9.25 -4.59
C ASN A 264 -4.74 9.36 -5.07
N ASP A 265 -3.79 9.43 -4.15
CA ASP A 265 -2.38 9.51 -4.49
C ASP A 265 -1.48 9.03 -3.33
N ILE A 266 -0.21 8.75 -3.65
CA ILE A 266 0.80 8.37 -2.66
C ILE A 266 2.03 9.25 -2.86
N GLU A 267 2.42 9.95 -1.80
CA GLU A 267 3.64 10.75 -1.76
C GLU A 267 4.72 10.03 -0.98
N TYR A 268 5.94 10.06 -1.50
CA TYR A 268 7.10 9.38 -0.92
C TYR A 268 8.08 10.42 -0.38
N PHE A 269 8.47 10.27 0.88
CA PHE A 269 9.45 11.11 1.55
C PHE A 269 10.75 10.33 1.70
N ASN A 270 11.84 10.86 1.13
CA ASN A 270 13.15 10.21 1.13
C ASN A 270 14.21 11.18 1.64
N PHE A 271 14.73 10.92 2.84
CA PHE A 271 15.73 11.72 3.52
C PHE A 271 17.10 11.10 3.32
N ASN A 272 18.00 11.81 2.65
CA ASN A 272 19.40 11.42 2.52
C ASN A 272 20.26 12.44 3.26
N PHE A 273 21.21 11.95 4.07
CA PHE A 273 22.02 12.77 4.94
C PHE A 273 23.40 12.13 5.17
N ASP A 274 24.34 12.89 5.72
CA ASP A 274 25.64 12.36 6.11
C ASP A 274 25.48 11.27 7.18
N PRO A 275 26.27 10.18 7.17
CA PRO A 275 26.09 9.08 8.10
C PRO A 275 26.08 9.51 9.58
N VAL A 276 25.03 9.09 10.31
CA VAL A 276 24.83 9.34 11.74
C VAL A 276 24.82 8.01 12.48
N LYS A 277 25.49 7.96 13.65
CA LYS A 277 25.41 6.82 14.57
C LYS A 277 24.33 7.08 15.62
N THR A 278 23.26 6.29 15.57
CA THR A 278 22.15 6.40 16.52
C THR A 278 21.50 5.06 16.79
N ARG A 279 20.83 4.94 17.93
CA ARG A 279 19.91 3.83 18.23
C ARG A 279 18.45 4.21 17.96
N TYR A 280 18.12 5.48 18.11
CA TYR A 280 16.74 5.97 18.01
C TYR A 280 16.60 6.93 16.85
N VAL A 281 15.48 6.81 16.14
CA VAL A 281 15.10 7.72 15.06
C VAL A 281 13.68 8.19 15.32
N LYS A 282 13.47 9.51 15.39
CA LYS A 282 12.13 10.09 15.53
C LYS A 282 11.65 10.57 14.16
N ILE A 283 10.43 10.18 13.81
CA ILE A 283 9.72 10.68 12.63
C ILE A 283 8.53 11.50 13.09
N TYR A 284 8.43 12.71 12.58
CA TYR A 284 7.31 13.60 12.81
C TYR A 284 6.66 13.96 11.46
N ALA A 285 5.33 13.89 11.38
CA ALA A 285 4.59 14.36 10.22
C ALA A 285 3.45 15.29 10.63
N ARG A 286 3.43 16.48 10.03
CA ARG A 286 2.50 17.55 10.37
C ARG A 286 1.15 17.34 9.68
N ASN A 287 0.12 17.10 10.46
CA ASN A 287 -1.26 17.04 9.98
C ASN A 287 -1.86 18.45 9.92
N ILE A 288 -2.63 18.75 8.86
CA ILE A 288 -3.44 19.98 8.73
C ILE A 288 -4.55 20.09 9.79
N LYS A 289 -4.79 19.02 10.54
CA LYS A 289 -5.73 18.86 11.68
C LYS A 289 -7.19 18.85 11.30
N LYS A 290 -7.61 19.79 10.47
CA LYS A 290 -9.01 19.94 10.04
C LYS A 290 -9.07 20.16 8.54
N ALA A 291 -10.11 19.64 7.91
CA ALA A 291 -10.36 19.92 6.50
C ALA A 291 -10.63 21.42 6.29
N PRO A 292 -10.06 22.03 5.23
CA PRO A 292 -10.19 23.46 4.98
C PRO A 292 -11.62 23.85 4.58
N ASP A 293 -11.94 25.14 4.68
CA ASP A 293 -13.29 25.69 4.47
C ASP A 293 -13.91 25.37 3.10
N TRP A 294 -13.07 25.21 2.07
CA TRP A 294 -13.51 24.89 0.72
C TRP A 294 -13.80 23.40 0.49
N HIS A 295 -13.42 22.53 1.43
CA HIS A 295 -13.61 21.08 1.32
C HIS A 295 -15.03 20.69 1.76
N HIS A 296 -15.64 19.66 1.14
CA HIS A 296 -17.02 19.21 1.48
C HIS A 296 -17.17 18.76 2.92
N ALA A 297 -16.07 18.36 3.54
CA ALA A 297 -15.97 17.95 4.94
C ALA A 297 -15.34 19.02 5.85
N SER A 298 -15.46 20.30 5.50
CA SER A 298 -14.89 21.44 6.25
C SER A 298 -15.04 21.31 7.77
N GLY A 299 -13.96 21.59 8.49
CA GLY A 299 -13.91 21.60 9.95
C GLY A 299 -13.85 20.23 10.63
N LEU A 300 -14.14 19.13 9.90
CA LEU A 300 -13.95 17.77 10.39
C LEU A 300 -12.46 17.44 10.50
N PRO A 301 -12.07 16.57 11.44
CA PRO A 301 -10.67 16.27 11.67
C PRO A 301 -10.07 15.51 10.48
N ALA A 302 -8.86 15.92 10.07
CA ALA A 302 -8.16 15.36 8.94
C ALA A 302 -7.28 14.18 9.35
N TRP A 303 -7.11 13.22 8.46
CA TRP A 303 -6.24 12.07 8.61
C TRP A 303 -4.91 12.29 7.90
N ILE A 304 -3.83 11.81 8.50
CA ILE A 304 -2.61 11.41 7.79
C ILE A 304 -2.42 9.91 7.98
N PHE A 305 -2.05 9.22 6.90
CA PHE A 305 -1.80 7.77 6.86
C PHE A 305 -0.38 7.54 6.39
N CYS A 306 0.41 6.85 7.22
CA CYS A 306 1.82 6.56 6.99
C CYS A 306 2.01 5.05 6.84
N ASP A 307 2.85 4.63 5.90
CA ASP A 307 3.28 3.24 5.77
C ASP A 307 4.70 3.03 6.32
N GLU A 308 5.22 1.82 6.13
CA GLU A 308 6.59 1.37 6.43
C GLU A 308 7.65 2.48 6.39
N ILE A 309 8.42 2.56 7.47
CA ILE A 309 9.59 3.41 7.60
C ILE A 309 10.83 2.56 7.31
N GLY A 310 11.48 2.85 6.19
CA GLY A 310 12.77 2.27 5.82
C GLY A 310 13.92 3.07 6.40
N ILE A 311 14.90 2.41 7.02
CA ILE A 311 16.14 3.03 7.55
C ILE A 311 17.35 2.25 7.01
N SER A 312 18.33 2.93 6.40
CA SER A 312 19.57 2.32 5.88
C SER A 312 20.80 3.22 5.96
#